data_AF-A0A497JTQ0-F1
#
_entry.id   AF-A0A497JTQ0-F1
#
_cell.length_a   1.000
_cell.length_b   1.000
_cell.length_c   1.000
_cell.angle_alpha   90.00
_cell.angle_beta   90.00
_cell.angle_gamma   90.00
#
_symmetry.space_group_name_H-M   'P 1'
#
loop_
_entity.id
_entity.type
_entity.pdbx_description
1 polymer ?
#
loop_
_entity_poly.entity_id
_entity_poly.type
_entity_poly.pdbx_seq_one_letter_code
_entity_poly.pdbx_strand_id
1 'polypeptide(L)' 'MVIMEEYEYVPTTPWITYTLIGLNVIIFFMELLDPQIVYRYSLIPVLVLQGQALYTLVTHMFLHA' A
#
# COMPACT_ATOMS: atom_id res chain seq x y z
N MET A 1 8.01 -25.51 41.50
CA MET A 1 7.43 -25.96 40.21
C MET A 1 7.04 -24.71 39.47
N VAL A 2 7.81 -24.30 38.47
CA VAL A 2 7.50 -23.15 37.61
C VAL A 2 6.71 -23.71 36.45
N ILE A 3 5.44 -23.32 36.32
CA ILE A 3 4.59 -23.73 35.21
C ILE A 3 4.86 -22.73 34.08
N MET A 4 5.60 -23.18 33.06
CA MET A 4 5.71 -22.46 31.80
C MET A 4 4.41 -22.70 31.05
N GLU A 5 3.58 -21.67 30.92
CA GLU A 5 2.49 -21.69 29.95
C GLU A 5 3.11 -21.59 28.56
N GLU A 6 3.09 -22.69 27.80
CA GLU A 6 3.40 -22.66 26.38
C GLU A 6 2.34 -21.81 25.69
N TYR A 7 2.74 -20.62 25.22
CA TYR A 7 1.85 -19.75 24.46
C TYR A 7 1.63 -20.37 23.08
N GLU A 8 0.51 -21.07 22.89
CA GLU A 8 0.15 -21.64 21.60
C GLU A 8 -0.14 -20.49 20.62
N TYR A 9 0.75 -20.33 19.63
CA TYR A 9 0.60 -19.31 18.60
C TYR A 9 -0.59 -19.68 17.71
N VAL A 10 -1.69 -18.94 17.82
CA VAL A 10 -2.82 -19.04 16.90
C VAL A 10 -2.53 -18.16 15.68
N PRO A 11 -2.29 -18.73 14.49
CA PRO A 11 -2.08 -17.94 13.29
C PRO A 11 -3.36 -17.18 12.97
N THR A 12 -3.27 -15.86 12.88
CA THR A 12 -4.36 -15.03 12.38
C THR A 12 -4.20 -14.85 10.88
N THR A 13 -5.31 -14.93 10.14
CA THR A 13 -5.29 -14.64 8.70
C THR A 13 -4.92 -13.18 8.49
N PRO A 14 -3.86 -12.85 7.70
CA PRO A 14 -3.35 -11.49 7.56
C PRO A 14 -4.19 -10.69 6.55
N TRP A 15 -5.42 -10.37 6.90
CA TRP A 15 -6.39 -9.69 6.03
C TRP A 15 -5.88 -8.38 5.44
N ILE A 16 -5.17 -7.57 6.23
CA ILE A 16 -4.60 -6.29 5.76
C ILE A 16 -3.57 -6.55 4.66
N THR A 17 -2.69 -7.53 4.85
CA THR A 17 -1.68 -7.91 3.87
C THR A 17 -2.31 -8.34 2.56
N TYR A 18 -3.33 -9.21 2.61
CA TYR A 18 -4.04 -9.62 1.40
C TYR A 18 -4.73 -8.46 0.69
N THR A 19 -5.32 -7.53 1.44
CA THR A 19 -5.93 -6.32 0.86
C THR A 19 -4.87 -5.43 0.18
N LEU A 20 -3.74 -5.19 0.83
CA LEU A 20 -2.65 -4.39 0.25
C LEU A 20 -2.11 -5.03 -1.03
N ILE A 21 -1.91 -6.36 -1.04
CA ILE A 21 -1.49 -7.09 -2.24
C ILE A 21 -2.53 -6.95 -3.35
N GLY A 22 -3.81 -7.18 -3.04
CA GLY A 22 -4.89 -7.06 -4.02
C GLY A 22 -4.97 -5.67 -4.65
N LEU A 23 -4.83 -4.62 -3.83
CA LEU A 23 -4.80 -3.24 -4.32
C LEU A 23 -3.61 -2.98 -5.25
N ASN A 24 -2.41 -3.44 -4.89
CA ASN A 24 -1.23 -3.31 -5.75
C ASN A 24 -1.42 -3.99 -7.12
N VAL A 25 -1.98 -5.21 -7.13
CA VAL A 25 -2.28 -5.94 -8.37
C VAL A 25 -3.28 -5.17 -9.23
N ILE A 26 -4.34 -4.61 -8.64
CA ILE A 26 -5.33 -3.82 -9.36
C ILE A 26 -4.69 -2.58 -10.00
N ILE A 27 -3.90 -1.82 -9.22
CA ILE A 27 -3.24 -0.61 -9.72
C ILE A 27 -2.28 -0.94 -10.87
N PHE A 28 -1.50 -2.02 -10.76
CA PHE A 28 -0.62 -2.47 -11.83
C PHE A 28 -1.36 -2.74 -13.14
N PHE A 29 -2.51 -3.42 -13.09
CA PHE A 29 -3.33 -3.62 -14.30
C PHE A 29 -3.90 -2.32 -14.85
N MET A 30 -4.26 -1.37 -13.99
CA MET A 30 -4.71 -0.05 -14.43
C MET A 30 -3.58 0.71 -15.14
N GLU A 31 -2.35 0.67 -14.61
CA GLU A 31 -1.17 1.30 -15.21
C GLU A 31 -0.86 0.72 -16.60
N LEU A 32 -1.03 -0.59 -16.79
CA LEU A 32 -0.88 -1.24 -18.11
C LEU A 32 -1.88 -0.72 -19.15
N LEU A 33 -3.09 -0.32 -18.72
CA LEU A 33 -4.13 0.21 -19.60
C LEU A 33 -3.96 1.72 -19.84
N ASP A 34 -3.53 2.46 -18.82
CA ASP A 34 -3.29 3.90 -18.89
C ASP A 34 -1.99 4.29 -18.16
N PRO A 35 -0.89 4.48 -18.90
CA PRO A 35 0.38 4.94 -18.34
C PRO A 35 0.30 6.33 -17.67
N GLN A 36 -0.75 7.12 -17.91
CA GLN A 36 -0.93 8.43 -17.26
C GLN A 36 -1.21 8.33 -15.76
N ILE A 37 -1.64 7.15 -15.29
CA ILE A 37 -1.89 6.88 -13.87
C ILE A 37 -0.62 7.12 -13.04
N VAL A 38 0.54 6.69 -13.54
CA VAL A 38 1.83 6.92 -12.87
C VAL A 38 2.06 8.41 -12.65
N TYR A 39 1.89 9.25 -13.69
CA TYR A 39 2.09 10.70 -13.58
C TYR A 39 1.09 11.37 -12.64
N ARG A 40 -0.16 10.89 -12.61
CA ARG A 40 -1.24 11.50 -11.83
C ARG A 40 -1.13 11.22 -10.33
N TYR A 41 -0.67 10.03 -9.95
CA TYR A 41 -0.63 9.59 -8.56
C TYR A 41 0.78 9.58 -7.95
N SER A 42 1.79 9.93 -8.73
CA SER A 42 3.17 10.10 -8.26
C SER A 42 3.26 11.23 -7.25
N LEU A 43 4.13 11.04 -6.26
CA LEU A 43 4.41 12.05 -5.25
C LEU A 43 5.34 13.13 -5.84
N ILE A 44 4.84 14.36 -5.88
CA ILE A 44 5.61 15.55 -6.28
C ILE A 44 5.85 16.42 -5.03
N PRO A 45 7.08 16.47 -4.48
CA PRO A 45 7.34 17.11 -3.19
C PRO A 45 6.92 18.59 -3.12
N VAL A 46 7.12 19.35 -4.20
CA VAL A 46 6.75 20.77 -4.24
C VAL A 46 5.25 20.99 -4.09
N LEU A 47 4.41 20.09 -4.62
CA LEU A 47 2.95 20.19 -4.48
C LEU A 47 2.53 19.87 -3.04
N VAL A 48 3.12 18.83 -2.44
CA VAL A 48 2.84 18.43 -1.07
C VAL A 48 3.21 19.53 -0.07
N LEU A 49 4.38 20.15 -0.24
CA LEU A 49 4.82 21.27 0.60
C LEU A 49 3.91 22.50 0.49
N GLN A 50 3.20 22.65 -0.64
CA GLN A 50 2.20 23.69 -0.84
C GLN A 50 0.80 23.28 -0.35
N GLY A 51 0.66 22.13 0.32
CA GLY A 51 -0.62 21.59 0.79
C GLY A 51 -1.49 20.99 -0.33
N GLN A 52 -0.93 20.81 -1.53
CA GLN A 52 -1.62 20.26 -2.69
C GLN A 52 -1.30 18.77 -2.86
N ALA A 53 -2.17 18.05 -3.56
CA ALA A 53 -1.97 16.65 -3.93
C ALA A 53 -1.58 15.72 -2.76
N LEU A 54 -2.04 16.01 -1.52
CA LEU A 54 -1.66 15.26 -0.32
C LEU A 54 -2.01 13.77 -0.37
N TYR A 55 -3.02 13.38 -1.17
CA TYR A 55 -3.36 11.98 -1.39
C TYR A 55 -2.19 11.17 -1.99
N THR A 56 -1.27 11.83 -2.70
CA THR A 56 -0.07 11.20 -3.26
C THR A 56 0.89 10.70 -2.20
N LEU A 57 0.80 11.16 -0.95
CA LEU A 57 1.56 10.60 0.18
C LEU A 57 1.29 9.12 0.41
N VAL A 58 0.09 8.66 0.08
CA VAL A 58 -0.30 7.25 0.24
C VAL A 58 -0.37 6.55 -1.12
N THR A 59 -0.95 7.18 -2.14
CA THR A 59 -1.16 6.51 -3.44
C THR A 59 0.14 6.17 -4.16
N HIS A 60 1.21 6.96 -3.97
CA HIS A 60 2.49 6.66 -4.63
C HIS A 60 3.09 5.31 -4.21
N MET A 61 2.74 4.80 -3.03
CA MET A 61 3.24 3.51 -2.52
C MET A 61 2.70 2.31 -3.30
N PHE A 62 1.65 2.49 -4.10
CA PHE A 62 1.02 1.43 -4.89
C PHE A 62 1.43 1.44 -6.36
N LEU A 63 2.17 2.47 -6.80
CA LEU A 63 2.56 2.61 -8.20
C LEU A 63 3.72 1.68 -8.55
N HIS A 64 3.65 1.04 -9.72
CA HIS A 64 4.64 0.09 -10.22
C HIS A 64 5.04 0.45 -11.65
N ALA A 65 5.90 1.48 -11.78
CA ALA A 65 6.39 2.02 -13.05
C ALA A 65 7.53 1.20 -13.68
#